data_AF-A0A7J7GDZ6-F1
#
_entry.id   AF-A0A7J7GDZ6-F1
#
_cell.length_a   1.000
_cell.length_b   1.000
_cell.length_c   1.000
_cell.angle_alpha   90.00
_cell.angle_beta   90.00
_cell.angle_gamma   90.00
#
_symmetry.space_group_name_H-M   'P 1'
#
loop_
_entity.id
_entity.type
_entity.pdbx_description
1 polymer ?
#
loop_
_entity_poly.entity_id
_entity_poly.type
_entity_poly.pdbx_seq_one_letter_code
_entity_poly.pdbx_strand_id
1 'polypeptide(L)'
;MMAPSMGKVYELGGPDVFTVHQLADLMYDTIREYPHFVKVPVPIAKAIAMPREILLKKVPFPLPTPAIFNLDLINALTQDTVVSPDALTFDALGIVPHKLKGYPIEFLLSYRKGGPQYGSTVSEKVSTDAYP
;
A
#
# COMPACT_ATOMS: atom_id res chain seq x y z
N MET A 1 -10.21 28.90 -10.76
CA MET A 1 -9.48 30.13 -10.35
C MET A 1 -8.51 29.69 -9.26
N MET A 2 -7.19 29.74 -9.50
CA MET A 2 -6.19 29.24 -8.53
C MET A 2 -6.20 30.11 -7.27
N ALA A 3 -6.49 29.51 -6.11
CA ALA A 3 -6.42 30.20 -4.84
C ALA A 3 -4.95 30.38 -4.42
N PRO A 4 -4.56 31.50 -3.78
CA PRO A 4 -3.21 31.67 -3.26
C PRO A 4 -2.90 30.55 -2.26
N SER A 5 -1.75 29.89 -2.43
CA SER A 5 -1.39 28.63 -1.75
C SER A 5 -0.58 28.81 -0.46
N MET A 6 -0.07 30.01 -0.20
CA MET A 6 0.78 30.27 0.97
C MET A 6 0.01 30.07 2.28
N GLY A 7 0.59 29.30 3.20
CA GLY A 7 0.05 29.09 4.56
C GLY A 7 -1.15 28.15 4.66
N LYS A 8 -1.48 27.41 3.59
CA LYS A 8 -2.60 26.46 3.56
C LYS A 8 -2.11 25.01 3.68
N VAL A 9 -2.90 24.19 4.36
CA VAL A 9 -2.69 22.73 4.44
C VAL A 9 -3.57 22.07 3.39
N TYR A 10 -2.98 21.17 2.61
CA TYR A 10 -3.67 20.39 1.58
C TYR A 10 -3.59 18.90 1.93
N GLU A 11 -4.70 18.20 1.72
CA GLU A 11 -4.76 16.75 1.87
C GLU A 11 -4.90 16.11 0.48
N LEU A 12 -3.85 15.41 0.07
CA LEU A 12 -3.70 14.88 -1.30
C LEU A 12 -4.28 13.47 -1.42
N GLY A 13 -5.60 13.36 -1.25
CA GLY A 13 -6.33 12.10 -1.43
C GLY A 13 -6.52 11.71 -2.90
N GLY A 14 -6.51 10.40 -3.17
CA GLY A 14 -6.85 9.87 -4.49
C GLY A 14 -8.35 9.98 -4.81
N PRO A 15 -8.76 9.61 -6.04
CA PRO A 15 -10.15 9.73 -6.49
C PRO A 15 -11.10 8.70 -5.86
N ASP A 16 -10.56 7.58 -5.37
CA ASP A 16 -11.32 6.47 -4.81
C ASP A 16 -10.79 6.13 -3.40
N VAL A 17 -11.68 5.75 -2.49
CA VAL A 17 -11.32 5.28 -1.13
C VAL A 17 -11.25 3.77 -1.12
N PHE A 18 -10.14 3.22 -0.63
CA PHE A 18 -9.92 1.77 -0.56
C PHE A 18 -9.64 1.32 0.87
N THR A 19 -10.13 0.13 1.21
CA THR A 19 -9.64 -0.62 2.37
C THR A 19 -8.31 -1.31 2.03
N VAL A 20 -7.53 -1.64 3.06
CA VAL A 20 -6.26 -2.39 2.88
C VAL A 20 -6.48 -3.73 2.17
N HIS A 21 -7.61 -4.41 2.45
CA HIS A 21 -7.96 -5.65 1.80
C HIS A 21 -8.20 -5.47 0.30
N GLN A 22 -8.95 -4.44 -0.09
CA GLN A 22 -9.21 -4.13 -1.51
C GLN A 22 -7.94 -3.72 -2.26
N LEU A 23 -7.01 -3.00 -1.61
CA LEU A 23 -5.70 -2.70 -2.19
C LEU A 23 -4.89 -3.97 -2.44
N ALA A 24 -4.90 -4.90 -1.49
CA ALA A 24 -4.22 -6.18 -1.64
C ALA A 24 -4.88 -7.06 -2.72
N ASP A 25 -6.22 -7.09 -2.82
CA ASP A 25 -6.93 -7.76 -3.91
C ASP A 25 -6.53 -7.20 -5.28
N LEU A 26 -6.49 -5.87 -5.41
CA LEU A 26 -6.08 -5.20 -6.64
C LEU A 26 -4.62 -5.54 -7.00
N MET A 27 -3.73 -5.60 -6.01
CA MET A 27 -2.36 -6.05 -6.20
C MET A 27 -2.32 -7.50 -6.72
N TYR A 28 -3.01 -8.43 -6.04
CA TYR A 28 -3.08 -9.85 -6.42
C TYR A 28 -3.64 -10.06 -7.83
N ASP A 29 -4.67 -9.30 -8.20
CA ASP A 29 -5.24 -9.32 -9.54
C ASP A 29 -4.22 -8.83 -10.60
N THR A 30 -3.47 -7.78 -10.26
CA THR A 30 -2.45 -7.21 -11.15
C THR A 30 -1.26 -8.16 -11.37
N ILE A 31 -0.77 -8.81 -10.31
CA ILE A 31 0.34 -9.79 -10.39
C ILE A 31 -0.12 -11.19 -10.86
N ARG A 32 -1.43 -11.40 -11.01
CA ARG A 32 -2.07 -12.67 -11.40
C ARG A 32 -1.78 -13.85 -10.48
N GLU A 33 -1.74 -13.58 -9.17
CA GLU A 33 -1.59 -14.61 -8.15
C GLU A 33 -2.90 -14.82 -7.37
N TYR A 34 -3.04 -16.01 -6.79
CA TYR A 34 -4.15 -16.28 -5.88
C TYR A 34 -3.89 -15.59 -4.53
N PRO A 35 -4.86 -14.83 -4.02
CA PRO A 35 -4.69 -14.11 -2.77
C PRO A 35 -4.64 -15.05 -1.56
N HIS A 36 -3.65 -14.86 -0.69
CA HIS A 36 -3.49 -15.62 0.56
C HIS A 36 -3.49 -14.66 1.75
N PHE A 37 -4.68 -14.39 2.29
CA PHE A 37 -4.84 -13.46 3.39
C PHE A 37 -4.74 -14.15 4.74
N VAL A 38 -3.95 -13.58 5.65
CA VAL A 38 -3.93 -13.94 7.06
C VAL A 38 -4.40 -12.74 7.88
N LYS A 39 -5.46 -12.93 8.67
CA LYS A 39 -5.96 -11.91 9.58
C LYS A 39 -5.13 -11.93 10.85
N VAL A 40 -4.40 -10.84 11.12
CA VAL A 40 -3.56 -10.71 12.30
C VAL A 40 -4.18 -9.69 13.26
N PRO A 41 -4.61 -10.10 14.47
CA PRO A 41 -5.04 -9.17 15.51
C PRO A 41 -3.93 -8.18 15.90
N VAL A 42 -4.31 -6.93 16.15
CA VAL A 42 -3.38 -5.83 16.50
C VAL A 42 -2.41 -6.19 17.64
N PRO A 43 -2.83 -6.83 18.75
CA PRO A 43 -1.88 -7.18 19.82
C PRO A 43 -0.78 -8.13 19.37
N ILE A 44 -1.11 -9.09 18.49
CA ILE A 44 -0.15 -10.05 17.94
C ILE A 44 0.83 -9.34 17.01
N ALA A 45 0.32 -8.47 16.13
CA ALA A 45 1.16 -7.65 15.25
C ALA A 45 2.15 -6.79 16.05
N LYS A 46 1.68 -6.14 17.13
CA LYS A 46 2.54 -5.34 18.03
C LYS A 46 3.60 -6.19 18.72
N ALA A 47 3.24 -7.39 19.19
CA ALA A 47 4.20 -8.31 19.81
C ALA A 47 5.31 -8.73 18.84
N ILE A 48 4.99 -8.98 17.57
CA ILE A 48 5.98 -9.33 16.53
C ILE A 48 6.94 -8.15 16.25
N ALA A 49 6.44 -6.90 16.26
CA ALA A 49 7.26 -5.72 15.97
C ALA A 49 8.13 -5.24 17.17
N MET A 50 7.78 -5.64 18.41
CA MET A 50 8.37 -5.11 19.64
C MET A 50 9.88 -5.40 19.84
N PRO A 51 10.42 -6.61 19.52
CA PRO A 51 11.84 -6.89 19.70
C PRO A 51 12.75 -5.91 18.94
N ARG A 52 12.37 -5.53 17.71
CA ARG A 52 13.13 -4.56 16.91
C ARG A 52 13.17 -3.18 17.58
N GLU A 53 12.04 -2.72 18.10
CA GLU A 53 11.94 -1.41 18.76
C GLU A 53 12.85 -1.32 19.99
N ILE A 54 12.99 -2.44 20.73
CA ILE A 54 13.96 -2.55 21.81
C ILE A 54 15.39 -2.49 21.28
N LEU A 55 15.69 -3.28 20.24
CA LEU A 55 17.05 -3.37 19.70
C LEU A 55 17.50 -2.04 19.10
N LEU A 56 16.63 -1.31 18.40
CA LEU A 56 16.90 0.02 17.83
C LEU A 56 17.40 1.02 18.87
N LYS A 57 16.88 0.95 20.11
CA LYS A 57 17.26 1.86 21.21
C LYS A 57 18.55 1.43 21.92
N LYS A 58 18.98 0.18 21.76
CA LYS A 58 20.08 -0.42 22.53
C LYS A 58 21.36 -0.60 21.74
N VAL A 59 21.29 -0.73 20.42
CA VAL A 59 22.47 -0.97 19.58
C VAL A 59 22.95 0.32 18.91
N PRO A 60 24.27 0.62 18.94
CA PRO A 60 24.82 1.84 18.34
C PRO A 60 25.05 1.74 16.82
N PHE A 61 24.51 0.70 16.16
CA PHE A 61 24.65 0.46 14.73
C PHE A 61 23.28 0.36 14.05
N PRO A 62 23.16 0.70 12.76
CA PRO A 62 21.89 0.66 12.06
C PRO A 62 21.38 -0.78 11.95
N LEU A 63 20.15 -1.01 12.41
CA LEU A 63 19.46 -2.29 12.22
C LEU A 63 18.81 -2.35 10.84
N PRO A 64 18.63 -3.56 10.28
CA PRO A 64 17.80 -3.75 9.10
C PRO A 64 16.40 -3.13 9.29
N THR A 65 15.90 -2.48 8.25
CA THR A 65 14.58 -1.84 8.22
C THR A 65 13.55 -2.81 7.62
N PRO A 66 12.75 -3.52 8.43
CA PRO A 66 11.64 -4.30 7.91
C PRO A 66 10.62 -3.34 7.29
N ALA A 67 10.31 -3.55 6.01
CA ALA A 67 9.34 -2.72 5.30
C ALA A 67 7.89 -3.03 5.71
N ILE A 68 7.61 -4.25 6.19
CA ILE A 68 6.24 -4.76 6.37
C ILE A 68 5.78 -4.74 7.84
N PHE A 69 6.64 -5.12 8.78
CA PHE A 69 6.30 -5.20 10.21
C PHE A 69 7.05 -4.13 11.03
N ASN A 70 6.63 -2.88 10.89
CA ASN A 70 7.06 -1.78 11.76
C ASN A 70 5.94 -1.40 12.74
N LEU A 71 6.31 -1.03 13.98
CA LEU A 71 5.35 -0.65 15.02
C LEU A 71 4.54 0.59 14.60
N ASP A 72 5.19 1.57 13.99
CA ASP A 72 4.53 2.80 13.51
C ASP A 72 3.52 2.50 12.41
N LEU A 73 3.88 1.61 11.47
CA LEU A 73 2.98 1.19 10.39
C LEU A 73 1.77 0.44 10.97
N ILE A 74 1.99 -0.45 11.94
CA ILE A 74 0.89 -1.15 12.62
C ILE A 74 -0.04 -0.16 13.30
N ASN A 75 0.50 0.85 14.00
CA ASN A 75 -0.33 1.88 14.63
C ASN A 75 -1.10 2.71 13.59
N ALA A 76 -0.48 3.10 12.48
CA ALA A 76 -1.15 3.81 11.40
C ALA A 76 -2.31 2.97 10.80
N LEU A 77 -2.13 1.65 10.67
CA LEU A 77 -3.17 0.73 10.19
C LEU A 77 -4.33 0.53 11.18
N THR A 78 -4.23 1.01 12.44
CA THR A 78 -5.34 0.92 13.40
C THR A 78 -6.38 2.03 13.24
N GLN A 79 -6.06 3.08 12.49
CA GLN A 79 -6.94 4.23 12.26
C GLN A 79 -7.12 4.46 10.76
N ASP A 80 -8.32 4.86 10.35
CA ASP A 80 -8.60 5.13 8.95
C ASP A 80 -8.02 6.49 8.55
N THR A 81 -6.89 6.49 7.83
CA THR A 81 -6.24 7.72 7.33
C THR A 81 -6.86 8.17 6.01
N VAL A 82 -8.13 8.56 6.04
CA VAL A 82 -8.87 9.11 4.89
C VAL A 82 -8.88 10.63 4.98
N VAL A 83 -8.97 11.30 3.83
CA VAL A 83 -9.02 12.76 3.77
C VAL A 83 -10.21 13.35 4.52
N SER A 84 -9.97 14.46 5.21
CA SER A 84 -10.97 15.22 5.94
C SER A 84 -12.00 15.83 4.98
N PRO A 85 -13.30 15.89 5.34
CA PRO A 85 -14.34 16.45 4.46
C PRO A 85 -14.12 17.91 4.07
N ASP A 86 -13.52 18.70 4.97
CA ASP A 86 -13.33 20.14 4.81
C ASP A 86 -11.92 20.53 4.33
N ALA A 87 -11.08 19.55 3.98
CA ALA A 87 -9.70 19.81 3.56
C ALA A 87 -9.61 20.32 2.12
N LEU A 88 -8.56 21.11 1.85
CA LEU A 88 -8.21 21.50 0.49
C LEU A 88 -7.56 20.31 -0.23
N THR A 89 -8.12 19.93 -1.37
CA THR A 89 -7.67 18.75 -2.14
C THR A 89 -7.05 19.13 -3.49
N PHE A 90 -6.82 18.15 -4.36
CA PHE A 90 -6.35 18.37 -5.73
C PHE A 90 -7.24 19.34 -6.55
N ASP A 91 -8.54 19.44 -6.23
CA ASP A 91 -9.45 20.37 -6.91
C ASP A 91 -9.01 21.83 -6.73
N ALA A 92 -8.54 22.19 -5.53
CA ALA A 92 -8.02 23.53 -5.23
C ALA A 92 -6.74 23.86 -6.03
N LEU A 93 -6.02 22.85 -6.50
CA LEU A 93 -4.83 22.97 -7.34
C LEU A 93 -5.14 22.89 -8.85
N GLY A 94 -6.38 22.58 -9.23
CA GLY A 94 -6.77 22.36 -10.62
C GLY A 94 -6.17 21.10 -11.23
N ILE A 95 -5.83 20.10 -10.40
CA ILE A 95 -5.25 18.82 -10.82
C ILE A 95 -6.31 17.73 -10.67
N VAL A 96 -6.38 16.81 -11.63
CA VAL A 96 -7.24 15.63 -11.54
C VAL A 96 -6.35 14.43 -11.21
N PRO A 97 -6.55 13.76 -10.06
CA PRO A 97 -5.74 12.60 -9.71
C PRO A 97 -6.10 11.39 -10.59
N HIS A 98 -5.10 10.57 -10.93
CA HIS A 98 -5.33 9.35 -11.69
C HIS A 98 -5.99 8.26 -10.83
N LYS A 99 -6.87 7.48 -11.46
CA LYS A 99 -7.43 6.28 -10.83
C LYS A 99 -6.35 5.23 -10.62
N LEU A 100 -6.49 4.45 -9.55
CA LEU A 100 -5.47 3.47 -9.15
C LEU A 100 -5.35 2.31 -10.16
N LYS A 101 -6.39 2.04 -10.95
CA LYS A 101 -6.34 1.05 -12.04
C LYS A 101 -5.68 1.62 -13.30
N GLY A 102 -4.84 0.82 -13.95
CA GLY A 102 -4.13 1.17 -15.18
C GLY A 102 -2.70 1.61 -14.90
N TYR A 103 -2.26 2.69 -15.55
CA TYR A 103 -0.87 3.17 -15.49
C TYR A 103 -0.25 3.26 -14.08
N PRO A 104 -0.93 3.76 -13.03
CA PRO A 104 -0.30 3.93 -11.71
C PRO A 104 0.17 2.64 -11.03
N ILE A 105 -0.33 1.48 -11.45
CA ILE A 105 0.01 0.17 -10.86
C ILE A 105 0.76 -0.75 -11.83
N GLU A 106 1.11 -0.28 -13.03
CA GLU A 106 1.82 -1.09 -14.02
C GLU A 106 3.22 -1.53 -13.56
N PHE A 107 3.81 -0.82 -12.59
CA PHE A 107 5.07 -1.25 -11.97
C PHE A 107 4.96 -2.65 -11.34
N LEU A 108 3.76 -3.08 -10.93
CA LEU A 108 3.51 -4.40 -10.37
C LEU A 108 3.66 -5.54 -11.40
N LEU A 109 3.64 -5.23 -12.70
CA LEU A 109 3.89 -6.23 -13.76
C LEU A 109 5.26 -6.90 -13.61
N SER A 110 6.23 -6.21 -13.01
CA SER A 110 7.56 -6.77 -12.71
C SER A 110 7.52 -7.95 -11.72
N TYR A 111 6.51 -8.00 -10.86
CA TYR A 111 6.33 -9.06 -9.85
C TYR A 111 5.42 -10.20 -10.31
N ARG A 112 4.87 -10.11 -11.52
CA ARG A 112 4.03 -11.16 -12.06
C ARG A 112 4.83 -12.43 -12.31
N LYS A 113 4.23 -13.59 -12.01
CA LYS A 113 4.80 -14.90 -12.34
C LYS A 113 5.07 -15.00 -13.84
N GLY A 114 6.34 -15.17 -14.21
CA GLY A 114 6.83 -15.14 -15.61
C GLY A 114 7.53 -13.85 -16.01
N GLY A 115 7.46 -12.79 -15.19
CA GLY A 115 8.10 -11.50 -15.43
C GLY A 115 7.29 -10.54 -16.31
N PRO A 116 7.79 -9.32 -16.54
CA PRO A 116 7.04 -8.26 -17.22
C PRO A 116 6.72 -8.57 -18.69
N GLN A 117 7.53 -9.44 -19.33
CA GLN A 117 7.33 -9.87 -20.71
C GLN A 117 6.26 -10.96 -20.85
N TYR A 118 5.95 -11.66 -19.75
CA TYR A 118 4.98 -12.74 -19.70
C TYR A 118 3.60 -12.15 -19.48
N GLY A 119 3.01 -11.51 -20.51
CA GLY A 119 1.76 -10.82 -20.24
C GLY A 119 1.01 -10.01 -21.29
N SER A 120 1.40 -10.01 -22.56
CA SER A 120 0.55 -9.41 -23.60
C SER A 120 -0.71 -10.23 -23.90
N THR A 121 -0.79 -11.48 -23.43
CA THR A 121 -1.94 -12.37 -23.58
C THR A 121 -2.59 -12.70 -22.23
N VAL A 122 -3.90 -12.94 -22.26
CA VAL A 122 -4.70 -13.39 -21.11
C VAL A 122 -4.13 -14.74 -20.67
N SER A 123 -3.43 -14.74 -19.55
CA SER A 123 -2.92 -15.95 -18.90
C SER A 123 -3.65 -16.03 -17.57
N GLU A 124 -4.27 -17.18 -17.35
CA GLU A 124 -5.06 -17.49 -16.17
C GLU A 124 -4.22 -17.41 -14.90
N LYS A 125 -4.88 -17.16 -13.77
CA LYS A 125 -4.25 -17.22 -12.45
C LYS A 125 -3.63 -18.61 -12.27
N VAL A 126 -2.34 -18.67 -11.98
CA VAL A 126 -1.64 -19.95 -11.84
C VAL A 126 -1.98 -20.56 -10.48
N SER A 127 -2.65 -21.72 -10.47
CA SER A 127 -3.04 -22.41 -9.22
C SER A 127 -1.81 -22.74 -8.37
N THR A 128 -1.96 -22.67 -7.06
CA THR A 128 -0.95 -23.10 -6.08
C THR A 128 -0.61 -24.58 -6.20
N ASP A 129 -1.55 -25.40 -6.68
CA ASP A 129 -1.35 -26.85 -6.88
C ASP A 129 -0.43 -27.16 -8.07
N ALA A 130 -0.06 -26.15 -8.85
CA ALA A 130 0.81 -26.30 -10.01
C ALA A 130 2.32 -26.26 -9.67
N TYR A 131 2.71 -26.32 -8.39
CA TYR A 131 4.11 -26.37 -7.95
C TYR A 131 4.34 -27.55 -6.99
N PRO A 132 5.42 -28.34 -7.17
CA PRO A 132 5.77 -29.44 -6.27
C PRO A 132 6.25 -28.96 -4.89
#